data_AF-A0A3N0V0Z8-F1
#
_entry.id   AF-A0A3N0V0Z8-F1
#
_cell.length_a   1.000
_cell.length_b   1.000
_cell.length_c   1.000
_cell.angle_alpha   90.00
_cell.angle_beta   90.00
_cell.angle_gamma   90.00
#
_symmetry.space_group_name_H-M   'P 1'
#
loop_
_entity.id
_entity.type
_entity.pdbx_description
1 polymer ?
#
loop_
_entity_poly.entity_id
_entity_poly.type
_entity_poly.pdbx_seq_one_letter_code
_entity_poly.pdbx_strand_id
1 'polypeptide(L)'
;MWLLPLLGGGLLAYAWLRAPAVVTQPEPGQSPRTVVSLQLAALREVDAPEPEAGFATVFRFASPENQRQTGPLPRFARLLRSGPYGALINHREALVLAAIEQGGQARVPVDVTSRSGRIYRFVFLLRRVADPACPGCWRTDGVIPPADAASAPET
;
A
#
# COMPACT_ATOMS: atom_id res chain seq x y z
N MET A 1 65.78 -21.38 7.95
CA MET A 1 64.83 -21.65 9.05
C MET A 1 63.67 -20.67 8.89
N TRP A 2 62.57 -21.17 8.33
CA TRP A 2 61.26 -20.60 7.98
C TRP A 2 60.98 -19.09 8.14
N LEU A 3 60.72 -18.42 7.01
CA LEU A 3 59.90 -17.20 6.91
C LEU A 3 58.42 -17.62 6.88
N LEU A 4 57.63 -17.18 7.86
CA LEU A 4 56.17 -17.25 7.85
C LEU A 4 55.59 -16.00 7.16
N PRO A 5 54.70 -16.14 6.16
CA PRO A 5 53.92 -15.03 5.64
C PRO A 5 52.52 -14.98 6.27
N LEU A 6 51.77 -13.92 5.91
CA LEU A 6 50.30 -13.75 5.99
C LEU A 6 49.78 -13.04 7.25
N LEU A 7 49.37 -11.78 7.11
CA LEU A 7 47.99 -11.36 6.76
C LEU A 7 46.97 -11.72 7.85
N GLY A 8 46.88 -10.87 8.87
CA GLY A 8 45.66 -10.74 9.68
C GLY A 8 44.74 -9.71 9.02
N GLY A 9 43.98 -10.14 8.00
CA GLY A 9 42.98 -9.31 7.35
C GLY A 9 41.89 -8.90 8.34
N GLY A 10 41.63 -7.59 8.43
CA GLY A 10 40.49 -7.05 9.15
C GLY A 10 39.20 -7.51 8.51
N LEU A 11 38.58 -8.55 9.06
CA LEU A 11 37.17 -8.86 8.84
C LEU A 11 36.34 -7.92 9.73
N LEU A 12 36.24 -6.64 9.33
CA LEU A 12 35.07 -5.86 9.72
C LEU A 12 33.89 -6.45 8.96
N ALA A 13 33.21 -7.38 9.62
CA ALA A 13 31.95 -7.92 9.19
C ALA A 13 31.01 -6.74 8.90
N TYR A 14 30.75 -6.47 7.62
CA TYR A 14 29.57 -5.72 7.21
C TYR A 14 28.37 -6.56 7.63
N ALA A 15 27.92 -6.37 8.87
CA ALA A 15 26.61 -6.78 9.29
C ALA A 15 25.63 -6.03 8.37
N TRP A 16 25.13 -6.74 7.37
CA TRP A 16 24.04 -6.31 6.51
C TRP A 16 22.93 -5.80 7.43
N LEU A 17 22.70 -4.48 7.46
CA LEU A 17 21.44 -3.97 7.99
C LEU A 17 20.36 -4.55 7.08
N ARG A 18 19.75 -5.63 7.52
CA ARG A 18 18.55 -6.17 6.89
C ARG A 18 17.49 -5.10 7.15
N ALA A 19 17.19 -4.30 6.13
CA ALA A 19 16.04 -3.41 6.19
C ALA A 19 14.83 -4.26 6.62
N PRO A 20 14.01 -3.78 7.57
CA PRO A 20 12.84 -4.53 7.99
C PRO A 20 11.98 -4.84 6.76
N ALA A 21 11.52 -6.08 6.66
CA ALA A 21 10.67 -6.49 5.55
C ALA A 21 9.39 -5.63 5.57
N VAL A 22 9.19 -4.81 4.55
CA VAL A 22 7.93 -4.07 4.37
C VAL A 22 6.84 -5.11 4.14
N VAL A 23 5.77 -5.07 4.93
CA VAL A 23 4.64 -5.99 4.77
C VAL A 23 3.90 -5.60 3.49
N THR A 24 4.02 -6.44 2.46
CA THR A 24 3.49 -6.15 1.13
C THR A 24 2.28 -7.00 0.74
N GLN A 25 1.74 -7.77 1.69
CA GLN A 25 0.57 -8.62 1.53
C GLN A 25 -0.31 -8.53 2.78
N PRO A 26 -1.60 -8.83 2.70
CA PRO A 26 -2.45 -8.75 3.88
C PRO A 26 -2.24 -9.98 4.75
N GLU A 27 -2.34 -9.80 6.06
CA GLU A 27 -2.03 -10.84 7.06
C GLU A 27 -3.13 -10.92 8.13
N PRO A 28 -3.32 -12.10 8.75
CA PRO A 28 -4.26 -12.23 9.87
C PRO A 28 -3.86 -11.31 11.03
N GLY A 29 -4.85 -10.78 11.74
CA GLY A 29 -4.63 -9.92 12.91
C GLY A 29 -4.32 -8.46 12.60
N GLN A 30 -4.07 -8.08 11.34
CA GLN A 30 -4.00 -6.67 10.94
C GLN A 30 -5.36 -5.98 11.20
N SER A 31 -5.33 -4.72 11.66
CA SER A 31 -6.54 -3.91 11.73
C SER A 31 -6.90 -3.32 10.36
N PRO A 32 -8.16 -2.89 10.11
CA PRO A 32 -8.49 -2.16 8.89
C PRO A 32 -7.62 -0.92 8.67
N ARG A 33 -7.32 -0.19 9.76
CA ARG A 33 -6.43 0.99 9.69
C ARG A 33 -5.04 0.59 9.23
N THR A 34 -4.47 -0.48 9.80
CA THR A 34 -3.16 -1.02 9.39
C THR A 34 -3.14 -1.37 7.91
N VAL A 35 -4.16 -2.08 7.42
CA VAL A 35 -4.26 -2.46 6.00
C VAL A 35 -4.31 -1.23 5.09
N VAL A 36 -5.04 -0.19 5.47
CA VAL A 36 -5.09 1.05 4.70
C VAL A 36 -3.77 1.81 4.77
N SER A 37 -3.13 1.87 5.93
CA SER A 37 -1.80 2.48 6.08
C SER A 37 -0.73 1.81 5.21
N LEU A 38 -0.73 0.47 5.12
CA LEU A 38 0.21 -0.26 4.26
C LEU A 38 0.00 0.05 2.77
N GLN A 39 -1.26 0.16 2.34
CA GLN A 39 -1.59 0.54 0.96
C GLN A 39 -1.18 1.99 0.65
N LEU A 40 -1.41 2.92 1.58
CA LEU A 40 -0.98 4.31 1.42
C LEU A 40 0.56 4.40 1.39
N ALA A 41 1.26 3.68 2.26
CA ALA A 41 2.72 3.63 2.23
C ALA A 41 3.24 3.14 0.86
N ALA A 42 2.61 2.12 0.28
CA ALA A 42 2.95 1.62 -1.05
C ALA A 42 2.64 2.63 -2.17
N LEU A 43 1.58 3.43 -2.04
CA LEU A 43 1.23 4.46 -3.03
C LEU A 43 2.07 5.73 -2.89
N ARG A 44 2.67 5.99 -1.73
CA ARG A 44 3.53 7.16 -1.48
C ARG A 44 4.80 7.15 -2.33
N GLU A 45 5.32 5.96 -2.65
CA GLU A 45 6.47 5.76 -3.53
C GLU A 45 6.15 4.62 -4.51
N VAL A 46 5.27 4.92 -5.47
CA VAL A 46 4.62 3.88 -6.28
C VAL A 46 5.58 3.10 -7.19
N ASP A 47 6.74 3.69 -7.49
CA ASP A 47 7.79 3.16 -8.37
C ASP A 47 9.04 2.67 -7.60
N ALA A 48 8.94 2.51 -6.28
CA ALA A 48 10.00 1.95 -5.44
C ALA A 48 9.56 0.59 -4.83
N PRO A 49 10.46 -0.41 -4.76
CA PRO A 49 11.86 -0.41 -5.20
C PRO A 49 12.04 -0.55 -6.73
N GLU A 50 10.96 -0.83 -7.45
CA GLU A 50 10.92 -0.97 -8.90
C GLU A 50 9.63 -0.33 -9.45
N PRO A 51 9.58 0.03 -10.75
CA PRO A 51 8.42 0.67 -11.34
C PRO A 51 7.11 -0.07 -11.06
N GLU A 52 6.07 0.67 -10.70
CA GLU A 52 4.73 0.14 -10.39
C GLU A 52 4.62 -0.85 -9.20
N ALA A 53 5.68 -1.06 -8.42
CA ALA A 53 5.66 -1.97 -7.27
C ALA A 53 4.58 -1.60 -6.23
N GLY A 54 4.30 -0.30 -6.07
CA GLY A 54 3.23 0.19 -5.21
C GLY A 54 1.84 -0.26 -5.69
N PHE A 55 1.59 -0.20 -7.01
CA PHE A 55 0.32 -0.68 -7.57
C PHE A 55 0.15 -2.18 -7.39
N ALA A 56 1.20 -2.97 -7.61
CA ALA A 56 1.17 -4.41 -7.37
C ALA A 56 0.84 -4.72 -5.90
N THR A 57 1.40 -3.94 -4.97
CA THR A 57 1.13 -4.07 -3.55
C THR A 57 -0.34 -3.80 -3.22
N VAL A 58 -0.88 -2.65 -3.62
CA VAL A 58 -2.30 -2.34 -3.39
C VAL A 58 -3.21 -3.38 -4.04
N PHE A 59 -2.87 -3.85 -5.24
CA PHE A 59 -3.64 -4.89 -5.91
C PHE A 59 -3.67 -6.22 -5.12
N ARG A 60 -2.59 -6.59 -4.41
CA ARG A 60 -2.60 -7.75 -3.49
C ARG A 60 -3.51 -7.55 -2.26
N PHE A 61 -3.71 -6.31 -1.82
CA PHE A 61 -4.66 -5.98 -0.75
C PHE A 61 -6.12 -5.93 -1.21
N ALA A 62 -6.36 -5.80 -2.52
CA ALA A 62 -7.71 -5.83 -3.07
C ALA A 62 -8.38 -7.19 -2.83
N SER A 63 -9.68 -7.16 -2.58
CA SER A 63 -10.47 -8.38 -2.42
C SER A 63 -10.58 -9.14 -3.77
N PRO A 64 -10.82 -10.47 -3.76
CA PRO A 64 -10.92 -11.21 -5.01
C PRO A 64 -11.96 -10.66 -6.00
N GLU A 65 -13.06 -10.10 -5.48
CA GLU A 65 -14.09 -9.45 -6.32
C GLU A 65 -13.57 -8.14 -6.90
N ASN A 66 -12.93 -7.29 -6.08
CA ASN A 66 -12.32 -6.05 -6.55
C ASN A 66 -11.23 -6.32 -7.62
N GLN A 67 -10.39 -7.34 -7.40
CA GLN A 67 -9.39 -7.77 -8.39
C GLN A 67 -10.03 -8.22 -9.71
N ARG A 68 -11.15 -8.94 -9.69
CA ARG A 68 -11.90 -9.30 -10.91
C ARG A 68 -12.45 -8.05 -11.61
N GLN A 69 -12.99 -7.11 -10.86
CA GLN A 69 -13.63 -5.90 -11.40
C GLN A 69 -12.65 -4.86 -11.96
N THR A 70 -11.44 -4.79 -11.41
CA THR A 70 -10.46 -3.74 -11.75
C THR A 70 -9.19 -4.28 -12.43
N GLY A 71 -8.90 -5.57 -12.28
CA GLY A 71 -7.72 -6.24 -12.84
C GLY A 71 -7.80 -6.51 -14.35
N PRO A 72 -6.75 -6.95 -15.05
CA PRO A 72 -5.43 -7.28 -14.52
C PRO A 72 -4.68 -6.04 -14.03
N LEU A 73 -3.54 -6.23 -13.39
CA LEU A 73 -2.73 -5.16 -12.79
C LEU A 73 -2.56 -3.91 -13.69
N PRO A 74 -2.29 -4.03 -15.02
CA PRO A 74 -2.21 -2.84 -15.88
C PRO A 74 -3.50 -2.03 -15.97
N ARG A 75 -4.68 -2.68 -15.93
CA ARG A 75 -5.98 -1.99 -15.89
C ARG A 75 -6.16 -1.28 -14.53
N PHE A 76 -5.78 -1.94 -13.44
CA PHE A 76 -5.83 -1.37 -12.09
C PHE A 76 -4.92 -0.14 -11.95
N ALA A 77 -3.68 -0.23 -12.41
CA ALA A 77 -2.74 0.89 -12.40
C ALA A 77 -3.27 2.09 -13.21
N ARG A 78 -3.86 1.83 -14.39
CA ARG A 78 -4.50 2.88 -15.19
C ARG A 78 -5.71 3.50 -14.48
N LEU A 79 -6.56 2.70 -13.83
CA LEU A 79 -7.68 3.20 -13.03
C LEU A 79 -7.23 4.20 -11.96
N LEU A 80 -6.14 3.89 -11.25
CA LEU A 80 -5.57 4.79 -10.25
C LEU A 80 -5.02 6.08 -10.86
N ARG A 81 -4.37 6.00 -12.03
CA ARG A 81 -3.77 7.16 -12.73
C ARG A 81 -4.78 8.09 -13.36
N SER A 82 -5.81 7.56 -14.04
CA SER A 82 -6.74 8.35 -14.85
C SER A 82 -8.10 8.58 -14.18
N GLY A 83 -8.38 7.88 -13.08
CA GLY A 83 -9.61 8.03 -12.32
C GLY A 83 -9.50 9.12 -11.24
N PRO A 84 -10.50 9.22 -10.35
CA PRO A 84 -10.54 10.20 -9.26
C PRO A 84 -9.54 9.91 -8.13
N TYR A 85 -8.53 9.08 -8.38
CA TYR A 85 -7.60 8.51 -7.39
C TYR A 85 -6.19 9.05 -7.52
N GLY A 86 -5.91 9.94 -8.48
CA GLY A 86 -4.58 10.49 -8.74
C GLY A 86 -3.91 11.05 -7.48
N ALA A 87 -4.70 11.69 -6.61
CA ALA A 87 -4.23 12.28 -5.35
C ALA A 87 -3.60 11.28 -4.38
N LEU A 88 -3.91 9.98 -4.51
CA LEU A 88 -3.29 8.91 -3.72
C LEU A 88 -1.87 8.58 -4.21
N ILE A 89 -1.57 8.81 -5.49
CA ILE A 89 -0.32 8.40 -6.12
C ILE A 89 0.78 9.40 -5.77
N ASN A 90 1.85 8.91 -5.14
CA ASN A 90 3.00 9.70 -4.72
C ASN A 90 2.59 10.95 -3.91
N HIS A 91 1.59 10.78 -3.04
CA HIS A 91 1.12 11.81 -2.13
C HIS A 91 2.21 12.22 -1.13
N ARG A 92 2.09 13.42 -0.55
CA ARG A 92 3.06 13.91 0.44
C ARG A 92 2.84 13.27 1.81
N GLU A 93 1.58 13.20 2.22
CA GLU A 93 1.16 12.71 3.52
C GLU A 93 -0.25 12.10 3.45
N ALA A 94 -0.53 11.13 4.31
CA ALA A 94 -1.86 10.60 4.50
C ALA A 94 -2.16 10.39 5.99
N LEU A 95 -3.29 10.92 6.46
CA LEU A 95 -3.81 10.75 7.80
C LEU A 95 -4.94 9.71 7.79
N VAL A 96 -4.69 8.54 8.37
CA VAL A 96 -5.68 7.48 8.51
C VAL A 96 -6.52 7.71 9.76
N LEU A 97 -7.80 8.03 9.58
CA LEU A 97 -8.73 8.31 10.67
C LEU A 97 -9.23 7.01 11.33
N ALA A 98 -10.09 7.15 12.34
CA ALA A 98 -10.68 6.01 13.04
C ALA A 98 -11.52 5.16 12.07
N ALA A 99 -11.36 3.84 12.15
CA ALA A 99 -12.18 2.90 11.39
C ALA A 99 -13.57 2.77 12.03
N ILE A 100 -14.58 2.65 11.18
CA ILE A 100 -15.95 2.29 11.58
C ILE A 100 -16.14 0.83 11.16
N GLU A 101 -16.16 -0.08 12.14
CA GLU A 101 -16.28 -1.52 11.92
C GLU A 101 -17.68 -2.03 12.27
N GLN A 102 -18.26 -2.88 11.41
CA GLN A 102 -19.55 -3.52 11.66
C GLN A 102 -19.64 -4.84 10.89
N GLY A 103 -19.92 -5.95 11.58
CA GLY A 103 -20.23 -7.23 10.94
C GLY A 103 -19.16 -7.75 9.97
N GLY A 104 -17.87 -7.58 10.31
CA GLY A 104 -16.76 -7.99 9.44
C GLY A 104 -16.52 -7.06 8.24
N GLN A 105 -17.15 -5.89 8.21
CA GLN A 105 -16.88 -4.80 7.27
C GLN A 105 -16.26 -3.61 8.01
N ALA A 106 -15.49 -2.80 7.30
CA ALA A 106 -14.90 -1.59 7.84
C ALA A 106 -14.94 -0.45 6.82
N ARG A 107 -15.18 0.77 7.31
CA ARG A 107 -14.98 2.01 6.56
C ARG A 107 -13.83 2.77 7.21
N VAL A 108 -12.84 3.13 6.42
CA VAL A 108 -11.64 3.84 6.90
C VAL A 108 -11.50 5.15 6.13
N PRO A 109 -11.91 6.29 6.73
CA PRO A 109 -11.67 7.60 6.15
C PRO A 109 -10.18 7.94 6.19
N VAL A 110 -9.69 8.59 5.12
CA VAL A 110 -8.30 9.02 4.99
C VAL A 110 -8.28 10.42 4.42
N ASP A 111 -7.56 11.32 5.07
CA ASP A 111 -7.18 12.61 4.49
C ASP A 111 -5.81 12.49 3.83
N VAL A 112 -5.72 12.85 2.55
CA VAL A 112 -4.51 12.71 1.74
C VAL A 112 -4.09 14.08 1.25
N THR A 113 -2.88 14.47 1.58
CA THR A 113 -2.22 15.64 1.01
C THR A 113 -1.52 15.21 -0.26
N SER A 114 -2.09 15.54 -1.42
CA SER A 114 -1.58 15.10 -2.72
C SER A 114 -0.23 15.74 -3.06
N ARG A 115 0.39 15.30 -4.16
CA ARG A 115 1.68 15.83 -4.62
C ARG A 115 1.66 17.35 -4.82
N SER A 116 0.52 17.92 -5.23
CA SER A 116 0.34 19.37 -5.40
C SER A 116 0.14 20.13 -4.07
N GLY A 117 -0.07 19.41 -2.96
CA GLY A 117 -0.33 19.99 -1.64
C GLY A 117 -1.82 20.20 -1.33
N ARG A 118 -2.72 19.80 -2.23
CA ARG A 118 -4.18 19.83 -2.01
C ARG A 118 -4.59 18.65 -1.11
N ILE A 119 -5.59 18.88 -0.25
CA ILE A 119 -6.09 17.85 0.67
C ILE A 119 -7.38 17.25 0.11
N TYR A 120 -7.45 15.92 0.11
CA TYR A 120 -8.58 15.14 -0.39
C TYR A 120 -8.99 14.09 0.64
N ARG A 121 -10.29 13.88 0.81
CA ARG A 121 -10.82 12.81 1.67
C ARG A 121 -11.29 11.62 0.85
N PHE A 122 -10.70 10.45 1.11
CA PHE A 122 -11.12 9.17 0.59
C PHE A 122 -11.76 8.32 1.70
N VAL A 123 -12.60 7.35 1.33
CA VAL A 123 -13.07 6.32 2.28
C VAL A 123 -12.79 4.95 1.71
N PHE A 124 -11.90 4.20 2.36
CA PHE A 124 -11.61 2.82 2.01
C PHE A 124 -12.69 1.91 2.59
N LEU A 125 -13.20 1.01 1.75
CA LEU A 125 -14.18 -0.01 2.12
C LEU A 125 -13.47 -1.35 2.20
N LEU A 126 -13.49 -1.97 3.37
CA LEU A 126 -12.83 -3.25 3.61
C LEU A 126 -13.84 -4.28 4.11
N ARG A 127 -13.53 -5.54 3.82
CA ARG A 127 -14.19 -6.69 4.44
C ARG A 127 -13.17 -7.69 4.94
N ARG A 128 -13.55 -8.42 5.97
CA ARG A 128 -12.84 -9.60 6.44
C ARG A 128 -13.19 -10.77 5.52
N VAL A 129 -12.18 -11.44 4.96
CA VAL A 129 -12.38 -12.56 4.02
C VAL A 129 -12.09 -13.90 4.69
N ALA A 130 -12.85 -14.93 4.30
CA ALA A 130 -12.58 -16.32 4.64
C ALA A 130 -11.70 -16.97 3.55
N ASP A 131 -10.56 -16.34 3.25
CA ASP A 131 -9.58 -16.84 2.29
C ASP A 131 -8.70 -17.90 3.00
N PRO A 132 -8.61 -19.16 2.51
CA PRO A 132 -7.76 -20.18 3.12
C PRO A 132 -6.28 -19.76 3.19
N ALA A 133 -5.81 -18.97 2.22
CA ALA A 133 -4.44 -18.46 2.22
C ALA A 133 -4.23 -17.32 3.23
N CYS A 134 -5.31 -16.71 3.72
CA CYS A 134 -5.26 -15.60 4.66
C CYS A 134 -6.55 -15.55 5.50
N PRO A 135 -6.76 -16.49 6.44
CA PRO A 135 -8.03 -16.59 7.15
C PRO A 135 -8.27 -15.35 8.01
N GLY A 136 -9.41 -14.69 7.83
CA GLY A 136 -9.78 -13.52 8.61
C GLY A 136 -8.99 -12.25 8.28
N CYS A 137 -8.29 -12.22 7.14
CA CYS A 137 -7.60 -11.02 6.68
C CYS A 137 -8.59 -9.98 6.19
N TRP A 138 -8.25 -8.70 6.42
CA TRP A 138 -8.96 -7.60 5.78
C TRP A 138 -8.47 -7.44 4.34
N ARG A 139 -9.42 -7.24 3.43
CA ARG A 139 -9.16 -6.93 2.02
C ARG A 139 -9.98 -5.71 1.62
N THR A 140 -9.48 -4.93 0.67
CA THR A 140 -10.16 -3.72 0.18
C THR A 140 -11.14 -4.06 -0.94
N ASP A 141 -12.43 -3.81 -0.71
CA ASP A 141 -13.49 -3.98 -1.72
C ASP A 141 -13.59 -2.77 -2.65
N GLY A 142 -13.24 -1.58 -2.18
CA GLY A 142 -13.26 -0.38 -2.98
C GLY A 142 -12.82 0.86 -2.21
N VAL A 143 -12.79 1.99 -2.92
CA VAL A 143 -12.47 3.29 -2.35
C VAL A 143 -13.48 4.30 -2.88
N ILE A 144 -14.13 5.03 -1.97
CA ILE A 144 -14.98 6.15 -2.32
C ILE A 144 -14.08 7.37 -2.50
N PRO A 145 -14.02 7.98 -3.70
CA PRO A 145 -13.24 9.19 -3.93
C PRO A 145 -13.91 10.43 -3.31
N PRO A 146 -13.19 11.57 -3.23
CA PRO A 146 -13.77 12.86 -2.89
C PRO A 146 -14.94 13.20 -3.82
N ALA A 147 -15.97 13.86 -3.28
CA ALA A 147 -17.17 14.24 -4.04
C ALA A 147 -16.83 15.07 -5.31
N ASP A 148 -15.79 15.92 -5.22
CA ASP A 148 -15.40 16.83 -6.30
C ASP A 148 -14.32 16.24 -7.23
N ALA A 149 -13.88 14.99 -7.00
CA ALA A 149 -12.81 14.37 -7.77
C ALA A 149 -13.21 14.05 -9.22
N ALA A 150 -14.50 14.15 -9.57
CA ALA A 150 -14.98 14.06 -10.95
C ALA A 150 -14.64 15.31 -11.80
N SER A 151 -14.19 16.40 -11.18
CA SER A 151 -14.17 17.74 -11.82
C SER A 151 -12.78 18.35 -12.03
N ALA A 152 -11.69 17.72 -11.58
CA ALA A 152 -10.36 18.32 -11.70
C ALA A 152 -9.27 17.27 -11.96
N PRO A 153 -8.61 17.27 -13.14
CA PRO A 153 -7.38 16.52 -13.31
C PRO A 153 -6.28 17.14 -12.43
N GLU A 154 -5.51 16.29 -11.74
CA GLU A 154 -4.25 16.71 -11.16
C GLU A 154 -3.23 16.85 -12.31
N THR A 155 -2.72 18.06 -12.51
CA THR A 155 -1.67 18.39 -13.50
C THR A 155 -0.28 18.17 -12.93
#